data_AF-A0A5C6XUE7-F1
#
_entry.id   AF-A0A5C6XUE7-F1
#
_cell.length_a   1.000
_cell.length_b   1.000
_cell.length_c   1.000
_cell.angle_alpha   90.00
_cell.angle_beta   90.00
_cell.angle_gamma   90.00
#
_symmetry.space_group_name_H-M   'P 1'
#
loop_
_entity.id
_entity.type
_entity.pdbx_description
1 polymer ?
#
loop_
_entity_poly.entity_id
_entity_poly.type
_entity_poly.pdbx_seq_one_letter_code
_entity_poly.pdbx_strand_id
1 'polypeptide(L)'
;MIFDSGYIQIKTSTNGGLVDGLPVPAGESLGDKIPCNILNDIKSKEIYSYTVYFEMQDFDAKRILLTNNRNQVIGEFEVKTTEFLDLVQRVKVIV
;
A
#
# COMPACT_ATOMS: atom_id res chain seq x y z
N MET A 1 12.36 -8.23 14.33
CA MET A 1 11.40 -8.52 13.25
C MET A 1 10.02 -8.56 13.89
N ILE A 2 9.18 -7.57 13.62
CA ILE A 2 7.81 -7.51 14.15
C ILE A 2 6.88 -7.87 13.01
N PHE A 3 6.05 -8.89 13.24
CA PHE A 3 4.91 -9.21 12.40
C PHE A 3 3.69 -8.56 13.04
N ASP A 4 3.05 -7.64 12.33
CA ASP A 4 1.75 -7.12 12.70
C ASP A 4 0.74 -7.45 11.60
N SER A 5 -0.50 -7.73 11.98
CA SER A 5 -1.59 -7.91 11.02
C SER A 5 -2.24 -6.56 10.76
N GLY A 6 -2.70 -6.32 9.54
CA GLY A 6 -3.26 -5.03 9.18
C GLY A 6 -3.97 -5.05 7.83
N TYR A 7 -4.09 -3.86 7.25
CA TYR A 7 -4.71 -3.64 5.95
C TYR A 7 -3.81 -2.78 5.07
N ILE A 8 -3.76 -3.15 3.79
CA ILE A 8 -3.19 -2.36 2.72
C ILE A 8 -4.33 -1.81 1.85
N GLN A 9 -4.28 -0.52 1.55
CA GLN A 9 -5.21 0.14 0.64
C GLN A 9 -4.44 0.84 -0.47
N ILE A 10 -4.88 0.66 -1.71
CA ILE A 10 -4.29 1.35 -2.87
C ILE A 10 -4.73 2.81 -2.83
N LYS A 11 -3.77 3.73 -2.89
CA LYS A 11 -4.06 5.16 -2.99
C LYS A 11 -3.95 5.60 -4.44
N THR A 12 -5.06 6.04 -5.00
CA THR A 12 -5.14 6.49 -6.39
C THR A 12 -5.25 8.01 -6.41
N SER A 13 -4.38 8.65 -7.18
CA SER A 13 -4.50 10.09 -7.46
C SER A 13 -5.21 10.25 -8.80
N THR A 14 -6.31 10.96 -8.79
CA THR A 14 -7.02 11.36 -10.00
C THR A 14 -6.39 12.65 -10.47
N ASN A 15 -5.85 12.68 -11.68
CA ASN A 15 -5.30 13.90 -12.25
C ASN A 15 -6.42 14.95 -12.33
N GLY A 16 -6.14 16.14 -11.81
CA GLY A 16 -6.98 17.31 -12.08
C GLY A 16 -6.95 17.63 -13.57
N GLY A 17 -8.03 18.20 -14.07
CA GLY A 17 -8.19 18.44 -15.50
C GLY A 17 -9.32 19.41 -15.80
N LEU A 18 -9.70 19.48 -17.08
CA LEU A 18 -10.88 20.22 -17.52
C LEU A 18 -11.94 19.22 -17.97
N VAL A 19 -13.08 19.20 -17.29
CA VAL A 19 -14.28 18.49 -17.75
C VAL A 19 -15.26 19.56 -18.20
N ASP A 20 -15.65 19.52 -19.47
CA ASP A 20 -16.52 20.53 -20.09
C ASP A 20 -16.07 21.99 -19.90
N GLY A 21 -14.75 22.21 -19.90
CA GLY A 21 -14.14 23.53 -19.74
C GLY A 21 -14.10 24.06 -18.29
N LEU A 22 -14.54 23.28 -17.31
CA LEU A 22 -14.45 23.61 -15.89
C LEU A 22 -13.27 22.89 -15.22
N PRO A 23 -12.46 23.60 -14.40
CA PRO A 23 -11.34 22.99 -13.71
C PRO A 23 -11.85 22.03 -12.64
N VAL A 24 -11.49 20.76 -12.79
CA VAL A 24 -11.74 19.71 -11.79
C VAL A 24 -10.47 19.53 -10.95
N PRO A 25 -10.56 19.71 -9.63
CA PRO A 25 -9.41 19.54 -8.75
C PRO A 25 -8.96 18.08 -8.74
N ALA A 26 -7.65 17.86 -8.59
CA ALA A 26 -7.11 16.54 -8.36
C ALA A 26 -7.67 15.96 -7.06
N GLY A 27 -8.23 14.75 -7.12
CA GLY A 27 -8.78 14.04 -5.98
C GLY A 27 -7.93 12.84 -5.61
N GLU A 28 -7.80 12.57 -4.31
CA GLU A 28 -7.22 11.33 -3.81
C GLU A 28 -8.34 10.38 -3.39
N SER A 29 -8.28 9.13 -3.84
CA SER A 29 -9.20 8.08 -3.41
C SER A 29 -8.42 6.90 -2.84
N LEU A 30 -9.01 6.25 -1.84
CA LEU A 30 -8.51 5.01 -1.27
C LEU A 30 -9.36 3.85 -1.82
N GLY A 31 -8.68 2.80 -2.28
CA GLY A 31 -9.31 1.55 -2.67
C GLY A 31 -9.70 0.70 -1.46
N ASP A 32 -10.11 -0.53 -1.76
CA ASP A 32 -10.56 -1.49 -0.76
C ASP A 32 -9.47 -1.89 0.24
N LYS A 33 -9.89 -2.23 1.45
CA LYS A 33 -9.02 -2.76 2.50
C LYS A 33 -8.68 -4.20 2.21
N ILE A 34 -7.43 -4.46 1.86
CA ILE A 34 -6.90 -5.81 1.65
C ILE A 34 -6.20 -6.25 2.94
N PRO A 35 -6.64 -7.35 3.59
CA PRO A 35 -5.95 -7.89 4.75
C PRO A 35 -4.51 -8.29 4.42
N CYS A 36 -3.55 -7.88 5.25
CA CYS A 36 -2.14 -8.18 5.01
C CYS A 36 -1.35 -8.41 6.31
N ASN A 37 -0.18 -9.04 6.16
CA ASN A 37 0.84 -9.15 7.19
C ASN A 37 1.94 -8.12 6.91
N ILE A 38 2.24 -7.31 7.90
CA ILE A 38 3.19 -6.21 7.82
C ILE A 38 4.45 -6.60 8.59
N LEU A 39 5.57 -6.56 7.90
CA LEU A 39 6.90 -6.81 8.43
C LEU A 39 7.67 -5.50 8.49
N ASN A 40 8.16 -5.13 9.67
CA ASN A 40 9.07 -3.98 9.79
C ASN A 40 10.53 -4.41 9.57
N ASP A 41 11.12 -3.97 8.46
CA ASP A 41 12.52 -4.13 8.11
C ASP A 41 13.29 -2.89 8.58
N ILE A 42 13.87 -2.98 9.77
CA ILE A 42 14.73 -1.93 10.33
C ILE A 42 16.10 -2.02 9.66
N LYS A 43 16.34 -1.18 8.65
CA LYS A 43 17.67 -1.08 7.99
C LYS A 43 18.63 -0.15 8.75
N SER A 44 18.12 0.91 9.39
CA SER A 44 18.87 1.81 10.29
C SER A 44 17.91 2.55 11.22
N LYS A 45 18.42 3.26 12.25
CA LYS A 45 17.61 4.03 13.23
C LYS A 45 16.65 5.07 12.61
N GLU A 46 16.80 5.40 11.33
CA GLU A 46 16.09 6.51 10.68
C GLU A 46 15.31 6.11 9.41
N ILE A 47 15.50 4.89 8.89
CA ILE A 47 14.83 4.42 7.67
C ILE A 47 14.03 3.16 7.98
N TYR A 48 12.72 3.33 8.11
CA TYR A 48 11.76 2.23 8.16
C TYR A 48 11.43 1.78 6.74
N SER A 49 11.71 0.53 6.43
CA SER A 49 11.14 -0.16 5.27
C SER A 49 10.14 -1.19 5.76
N TYR A 50 9.05 -1.38 5.01
CA TYR A 50 8.07 -2.41 5.36
C TYR A 50 7.95 -3.42 4.22
N THR A 51 7.92 -4.69 4.59
CA THR A 51 7.54 -5.75 3.65
C THR A 51 6.14 -6.22 4.01
N VAL A 52 5.24 -6.22 3.03
CA VAL A 52 3.82 -6.53 3.19
C VAL A 52 3.50 -7.79 2.41
N TYR A 53 2.78 -8.73 3.03
CA TYR A 53 2.33 -9.96 2.40
C TYR A 53 0.82 -10.09 2.47
N PHE A 54 0.17 -10.36 1.34
CA PHE A 54 -1.28 -10.62 1.26
C PHE A 54 -1.58 -11.75 0.25
N GLU A 55 -2.84 -12.17 0.18
CA GLU A 55 -3.27 -13.24 -0.74
C GLU A 55 -3.03 -12.88 -2.21
N MET A 56 -2.86 -13.90 -3.05
CA MET A 56 -2.67 -13.74 -4.49
C MET A 56 -3.88 -13.05 -5.11
N GLN A 57 -3.65 -11.87 -5.70
CA GLN A 57 -4.64 -11.12 -6.46
C GLN A 57 -3.92 -10.13 -7.37
N ASP A 58 -4.63 -9.59 -8.36
CA ASP A 58 -4.10 -8.51 -9.18
C ASP A 58 -3.78 -7.30 -8.30
N PHE A 59 -2.53 -6.84 -8.38
CA PHE A 59 -2.05 -5.73 -7.58
C PHE A 59 -1.11 -4.86 -8.41
N ASP A 60 -1.58 -3.65 -8.72
CA ASP A 60 -0.77 -2.59 -9.32
C ASP A 60 -1.08 -1.28 -8.58
N ALA A 61 -0.08 -0.76 -7.88
CA ALA A 61 -0.22 0.44 -7.07
C ALA A 61 1.10 1.20 -7.04
N LYS A 62 1.02 2.53 -7.19
CA LYS A 62 2.18 3.42 -6.98
C LYS A 62 2.33 3.83 -5.52
N ARG A 63 1.20 4.05 -4.83
CA ARG A 63 1.16 4.44 -3.42
C ARG A 63 0.13 3.62 -2.68
N ILE A 64 0.45 3.37 -1.42
CA ILE A 64 -0.41 2.60 -0.52
C ILE A 64 -0.54 3.30 0.83
N LEU A 65 -1.64 3.02 1.51
CA LEU A 65 -1.85 3.34 2.90
C LEU A 65 -1.77 2.05 3.71
N LEU A 66 -0.91 2.02 4.73
CA LEU A 66 -0.83 0.91 5.67
C LEU A 66 -1.55 1.26 6.97
N THR A 67 -2.40 0.34 7.40
CA THR A 67 -3.16 0.43 8.65
C THR A 67 -2.92 -0.84 9.48
N ASN A 68 -2.67 -0.71 10.79
CA ASN A 68 -2.51 -1.87 11.66
C ASN A 68 -3.86 -2.51 12.06
N ASN A 69 -3.82 -3.63 12.78
CA ASN A 69 -5.00 -4.32 13.32
C ASN A 69 -5.84 -3.49 14.31
N ARG A 70 -5.30 -2.41 14.85
CA ARG A 70 -6.01 -1.44 15.70
C ARG A 70 -6.68 -0.32 14.89
N ASN A 71 -6.72 -0.43 13.57
CA ASN A 71 -7.19 0.61 12.66
C ASN A 71 -6.40 1.93 12.76
N GLN A 72 -5.15 1.88 13.23
CA GLN A 72 -4.27 3.03 13.27
C GLN A 72 -3.45 3.10 11.98
N VAL A 73 -3.41 4.28 11.37
CA VAL A 73 -2.60 4.52 10.18
C VAL A 73 -1.12 4.46 10.57
N ILE A 74 -0.39 3.52 9.96
CA ILE A 74 1.07 3.43 10.08
C ILE A 74 1.71 4.52 9.22
N GLY A 75 1.18 4.73 8.02
CA GLY A 75 1.63 5.77 7.11
C GLY A 75 1.24 5.50 5.67
N GLU A 76 1.59 6.47 4.82
CA GLU A 76 1.52 6.36 3.37
C GLU A 76 2.90 6.10 2.81
N PHE A 77 3.00 5.17 1.87
CA PHE A 77 4.27 4.77 1.30
C PHE A 77 4.19 4.59 -0.22
N GLU A 78 5.30 4.82 -0.89
CA GLU A 78 5.47 4.52 -2.31
C GLU A 78 5.89 3.06 -2.49
N VAL A 79 5.29 2.37 -3.44
CA VAL A 79 5.61 0.97 -3.74
C VAL A 79 6.94 0.91 -4.46
N LYS A 80 7.92 0.24 -3.86
CA LYS A 80 9.25 0.05 -4.46
C LYS A 80 9.29 -1.19 -5.33
N THR A 81 8.72 -2.28 -4.86
CA THR A 81 8.74 -3.57 -5.56
C THR A 81 7.51 -4.39 -5.21
N THR A 82 6.94 -5.05 -6.21
CA THR A 82 5.88 -6.04 -6.07
C THR A 82 6.38 -7.37 -6.63
N GLU A 83 6.32 -8.43 -5.84
CA GLU A 83 6.69 -9.79 -6.21
C GLU A 83 5.48 -10.71 -6.04
N PHE A 84 5.14 -11.44 -7.11
CA PHE A 84 4.10 -12.46 -7.07
C PHE A 84 4.75 -13.82 -6.75
N LEU A 85 4.37 -14.39 -5.61
CA LEU A 85 4.93 -15.64 -5.09
C LEU A 85 3.95 -16.79 -5.36
N ASP A 86 3.92 -17.27 -6.61
CA ASP A 86 2.96 -18.26 -7.10
C ASP A 86 2.94 -19.56 -6.27
N LEU A 87 4.10 -20.03 -5.79
CA LEU A 87 4.20 -21.26 -5.01
C LEU A 87 3.46 -21.22 -3.67
N VAL A 88 3.34 -20.02 -3.08
CA VAL A 88 2.66 -19.83 -1.79
C VAL A 88 1.35 -19.04 -1.93
N GLN A 89 0.95 -18.73 -3.17
CA GLN A 89 -0.24 -17.95 -3.50
C GLN A 89 -0.31 -16.64 -2.70
N ARG A 90 0.78 -15.87 -2.71
CA ARG A 90 0.88 -14.58 -2.03
C ARG A 90 1.51 -13.51 -2.90
N VAL A 91 1.15 -12.26 -2.64
CA VAL A 91 1.87 -11.09 -3.15
C VAL A 91 2.73 -10.53 -2.03
N LYS A 92 3.98 -10.17 -2.36
CA LYS A 92 4.92 -9.48 -1.49
C LYS A 92 5.16 -8.07 -2.04
N VAL A 93 4.98 -7.07 -1.21
CA VAL A 93 5.20 -5.66 -1.56
C VAL A 93 6.21 -5.06 -0.61
N ILE A 94 7.24 -4.40 -1.15
CA ILE A 94 8.24 -3.67 -0.38
C ILE A 94 7.96 -2.18 -0.53
N VAL A 95 7.87 -1.48 0.60
CA VAL A 95 7.69 -0.03 0.69
C VAL A 95 8.74 0.66 1.55
#